data_AF-A0A7W0QPL0-F1
#
_entry.id   AF-A0A7W0QPL0-F1
#
_cell.length_a   1.000
_cell.length_b   1.000
_cell.length_c   1.000
_cell.angle_alpha   90.00
_cell.angle_beta   90.00
_cell.angle_gamma   90.00
#
_symmetry.space_group_name_H-M   'P 1'
#
loop_
_entity.id
_entity.type
_entity.pdbx_description
1 polymer ?
#
loop_
_entity_poly.entity_id
_entity_poly.type
_entity_poly.pdbx_seq_one_letter_code
_entity_poly.pdbx_strand_id
1 'polypeptide(L)' 'MYRVAVIGATGYAGQELVRILARHPLVTLTMATGSQATSTP' A
#
# COMPACT_ATOMS: atom_id res chain seq x y z
N MET A 1 12.08 11.83 8.20
CA MET A 1 11.43 11.37 6.96
C MET A 1 11.69 9.87 6.84
N TYR A 2 10.63 9.06 6.85
CA TYR A 2 10.70 7.60 6.83
C TYR A 2 10.34 7.07 5.45
N ARG A 3 11.15 6.15 4.95
CA ARG A 3 10.92 5.48 3.66
C ARG A 3 10.18 4.18 3.93
N VAL A 4 8.99 4.04 3.37
CA VAL A 4 8.10 2.91 3.66
C VAL A 4 7.68 2.22 2.38
N ALA A 5 7.71 0.89 2.39
CA ALA A 5 7.13 0.04 1.36
C ALA A 5 5.89 -0.68 1.90
N VAL A 6 4.88 -0.87 1.06
CA VAL A 6 3.63 -1.57 1.40
C VAL A 6 3.52 -2.83 0.54
N ILE A 7 3.40 -3.99 1.18
CA ILE A 7 3.12 -5.28 0.53
C ILE A 7 1.67 -5.65 0.80
N GLY A 8 0.94 -6.07 -0.24
CA GLY A 8 -0.52 -6.30 -0.15
C GLY A 8 -1.35 -5.04 -0.31
N ALA A 9 -0.81 -4.02 -1.00
CA ALA A 9 -1.44 -2.73 -1.22
C ALA A 9 -2.80 -2.82 -1.92
N THR A 10 -3.10 -3.89 -2.66
CA THR A 10 -4.38 -4.10 -3.37
C THR A 10 -5.51 -4.61 -2.47
N GLY A 11 -5.21 -5.10 -1.27
CA GLY A 11 -6.24 -5.49 -0.30
C GLY A 11 -6.88 -4.27 0.37
N TYR A 12 -8.06 -4.42 0.95
CA TYR A 12 -8.80 -3.33 1.60
C TYR A 12 -7.96 -2.56 2.63
N ALA A 13 -7.30 -3.29 3.53
CA ALA A 13 -6.42 -2.67 4.52
C ALA A 13 -5.20 -2.00 3.88
N GLY A 14 -4.63 -2.61 2.83
CA GLY A 14 -3.49 -2.06 2.09
C GLY A 14 -3.83 -0.74 1.40
N GLN A 15 -5.00 -0.64 0.78
CA GLN A 15 -5.49 0.58 0.14
C GLN A 15 -5.66 1.72 1.15
N GLU A 16 -6.26 1.44 2.31
CA GLU A 16 -6.46 2.44 3.36
C GLU A 16 -5.14 2.89 3.99
N LEU A 17 -4.21 1.95 4.20
CA LEU A 17 -2.87 2.25 4.67
C LEU A 17 -2.15 3.18 3.67
N VAL A 18 -2.19 2.87 2.37
CA VAL A 18 -1.61 3.74 1.32
C VAL A 18 -2.26 5.12 1.33
N ARG A 19 -3.59 5.21 1.46
CA ARG A 19 -4.34 6.48 1.52
C ARG A 19 -3.89 7.36 2.68
N ILE A 20 -3.70 6.76 3.86
CA ILE A 20 -3.23 7.48 5.06
C ILE A 20 -1.77 7.91 4.88
N LEU A 21 -0.88 7.00 4.48
CA LEU A 21 0.55 7.27 4.35
C LEU A 21 0.88 8.29 3.25
N ALA A 22 0.10 8.32 2.16
CA ALA A 22 0.26 9.32 1.10
C ALA A 22 0.02 10.76 1.56
N ARG A 23 -0.66 10.96 2.69
CA ARG A 23 -0.94 12.28 3.30
C ARG A 23 -0.09 12.55 4.53
N HIS A 24 0.80 11.64 4.92
CA HIS A 24 1.54 11.76 6.16
C HIS A 24 2.83 12.60 5.96
N PRO A 25 3.03 13.69 6.72
CA PRO A 25 4.07 14.68 6.44
C PRO A 25 5.51 14.15 6.61
N LEU A 26 5.69 13.05 7.36
CA LEU A 26 7.01 12.47 7.62
C LEU A 26 7.28 11.18 6.86
N VAL A 27 6.38 10.74 5.98
CA VAL A 27 6.52 9.47 5.25
C VAL A 27 6.68 9.72 3.76
N THR A 28 7.55 8.94 3.14
CA THR A 28 7.65 8.81 1.70
C THR A 28 7.40 7.36 1.33
N LEU A 29 6.33 7.14 0.59
CA LEU A 29 5.96 5.83 0.09
C LEU A 29 6.87 5.51 -1.09
N THR A 30 7.78 4.55 -0.91
CA THR A 30 8.80 4.22 -1.92
C THR A 30 8.36 3.10 -2.85
N MET A 31 7.44 2.25 -2.40
CA MET A 31 6.93 1.11 -3.16
C MET A 31 5.59 0.65 -2.58
N ALA A 32 4.65 0.31 -3.44
CA ALA A 32 3.41 -0.36 -3.07
C ALA A 32 3.20 -1.53 -4.03
N THR A 33 3.16 -2.75 -3.50
CA THR A 33 2.92 -3.97 -4.29
C THR A 33 1.69 -4.70 -3.78
N GLY A 34 1.01 -5.39 -4.68
CA GLY A 34 -0.08 -6.28 -4.36
C GLY A 34 -0.22 -7.32 -5.45
N SER A 35 -0.78 -8.47 -5.10
CA SER A 35 -1.19 -9.48 -6.06
C SER A 35 -2.70 -9.40 -6.24
N GLN A 36 -3.17 -9.71 -7.45
CA GLN A 36 -4.57 -10.02 -7.68
C GLN A 36 -4.69 -11.53 -7.78
N ALA A 37 -5.27 -12.14 -6.74
CA ALA A 37 -5.71 -13.53 -6.84
C ALA A 37 -7.08 -13.52 -7.54
N THR A 38 -7.08 -13.69 -8.86
CA THR A 38 -8.30 -14.02 -9.58
C THR A 38 -8.55 -15.50 -9.37
N SER A 39 -9.52 -15.87 -8.54
CA SER A 39 -10.08 -17.22 -8.59
C SER A 39 -10.84 -17.34 -9.91
N THR A 40 -10.18 -17.82 -10.95
CA THR A 40 -10.87 -18.26 -12.17
C THR A 40 -11.60 -19.55 -11.82
N PRO A 41 -12.90 -19.68 -12.13
CA PRO A 41 -13.63 -20.94 -11.92
C PRO A 41 -13.09 -22.07 -12.78
#